data_AF-A0A8J7PSJ0-F1
#
_entry.id   AF-A0A8J7PSJ0-F1
#
_cell.length_a   1.000
_cell.length_b   1.000
_cell.length_c   1.000
_cell.angle_alpha   90.00
_cell.angle_beta   90.00
_cell.angle_gamma   90.00
#
_symmetry.space_group_name_H-M   'P 1'
#
loop_
_entity.id
_entity.type
_entity.pdbx_description
1 polymer ?
#
loop_
_entity_poly.entity_id
_entity_poly.type
_entity_poly.pdbx_seq_one_letter_code
_entity_poly.pdbx_strand_id
1 'polypeptide(L)'
;MVRRVLLFGLLTGLFVGPATAEEGLKGAVIVVDPGHGGQRYSKSYTGGTRGVTSRLTESELNLRVGRELANLLKAEGATVYLTRDADHRLSREGSSNADELHARIDFFEHHNCHFFLSVHHNAGAATATGHTALYKHNAADDTLYEALARDVNDALEGAVPGPKLKLIKGSYHILRE
;
A
#
# COMPACT_ATOMS: atom_id res chain seq x y z
N MET A 1 -9.96 19.81 68.02
CA MET A 1 -9.71 20.98 67.16
C MET A 1 -10.47 20.78 65.86
N VAL A 2 -11.33 21.73 65.51
CA VAL A 2 -12.29 21.70 64.40
C VAL A 2 -11.60 21.93 63.05
N ARG A 3 -12.06 21.26 61.98
CA ARG A 3 -12.36 21.81 60.62
C ARG A 3 -12.49 20.62 59.63
N ARG A 4 -13.72 20.28 59.17
CA ARG A 4 -14.50 20.81 58.03
C ARG A 4 -13.89 20.56 56.63
N VAL A 5 -14.56 19.66 55.90
CA VAL A 5 -15.10 19.74 54.51
C VAL A 5 -14.21 20.27 53.39
N LEU A 6 -14.10 19.52 52.27
CA LEU A 6 -14.56 19.94 50.94
C LEU A 6 -14.28 18.89 49.86
N LEU A 7 -15.38 18.38 49.30
CA LEU A 7 -15.47 17.74 48.00
C LEU A 7 -15.34 18.84 46.94
N PHE A 8 -14.41 18.70 45.99
CA PHE A 8 -14.42 19.50 44.75
C PHE A 8 -14.26 18.54 43.58
N GLY A 9 -15.33 18.43 42.79
CA GLY A 9 -15.28 17.75 41.51
C GLY A 9 -14.44 18.55 40.51
N LEU A 10 -13.77 17.83 39.61
CA LEU A 10 -13.38 18.35 38.32
C LEU A 10 -13.83 17.32 37.28
N LEU A 11 -15.00 17.56 36.69
CA LEU A 11 -15.30 17.04 35.36
C LEU A 11 -14.30 17.74 34.42
N THR A 12 -13.22 17.06 34.06
CA THR A 12 -12.45 17.46 32.89
C THR A 12 -13.27 17.06 31.67
N GLY A 13 -14.00 18.02 31.12
CA GLY A 13 -14.60 17.88 29.80
C GLY A 13 -13.48 17.58 28.80
N LEU A 14 -13.54 16.41 28.18
CA LEU A 14 -12.79 16.15 26.96
C LEU A 14 -13.39 17.07 25.90
N PHE A 15 -12.75 18.22 25.68
CA PHE A 15 -13.01 19.01 24.48
C PHE A 15 -12.43 18.21 23.32
N VAL A 16 -13.25 17.37 22.70
CA VAL A 16 -12.98 16.86 21.36
C VAL A 16 -13.18 18.07 20.45
N GLY A 17 -12.10 18.82 20.24
CA GLY A 17 -12.06 19.80 19.16
C GLY A 17 -12.38 19.10 17.84
N PRO A 18 -12.96 19.79 16.85
CA PRO A 18 -13.10 19.22 15.53
C PRO A 18 -11.71 18.78 15.05
N ALA A 19 -11.56 17.52 14.64
CA ALA A 19 -10.36 17.08 13.97
C ALA A 19 -10.21 17.94 12.72
N THR A 20 -9.32 18.91 12.77
CA THR A 20 -9.03 19.75 11.61
C THR A 20 -8.35 18.86 10.59
N ALA A 21 -9.04 18.60 9.48
CA ALA A 21 -8.52 17.93 8.30
C ALA A 21 -7.49 18.82 7.56
N GLU A 22 -6.45 19.27 8.26
CA GLU A 22 -5.53 20.35 7.83
C GLU A 22 -4.04 20.00 8.10
N GLU A 23 -3.68 18.72 8.21
CA GLU A 23 -2.26 18.29 8.26
C GLU A 23 -1.92 17.22 7.19
N GLY A 24 -2.70 17.09 6.12
CA GLY A 24 -2.43 16.15 5.02
C GLY A 24 -2.15 14.73 5.53
N LEU A 25 -1.03 14.13 5.10
CA LEU A 25 -0.53 12.83 5.56
C LEU A 25 0.63 12.94 6.56
N LYS A 26 0.80 14.10 7.21
CA LYS A 26 1.86 14.30 8.19
C LYS A 26 1.77 13.28 9.33
N GLY A 27 2.91 12.67 9.66
CA GLY A 27 2.99 11.61 10.66
C GLY A 27 2.59 10.22 10.15
N ALA A 28 2.03 10.09 8.94
CA ALA A 28 1.83 8.79 8.33
C ALA A 28 3.18 8.20 7.87
N VAL A 29 3.43 6.93 8.19
CA VAL A 29 4.54 6.16 7.65
C VAL A 29 3.97 5.12 6.69
N ILE A 30 4.33 5.19 5.42
CA ILE A 30 3.76 4.38 4.35
C ILE A 30 4.88 3.64 3.61
N VAL A 31 4.71 2.34 3.40
CA VAL A 31 5.54 1.59 2.45
C VAL A 31 4.80 1.49 1.12
N VAL A 32 5.44 1.94 0.05
CA VAL A 32 4.99 1.71 -1.32
C VAL A 32 5.79 0.55 -1.88
N ASP A 33 5.10 -0.46 -2.40
CA ASP A 33 5.69 -1.66 -2.95
C ASP A 33 5.47 -1.75 -4.46
N PRO A 34 6.42 -1.31 -5.28
CA PRO A 34 6.40 -1.62 -6.69
C PRO A 34 6.53 -3.14 -6.88
N GLY A 35 5.42 -3.78 -7.25
CA GLY A 35 5.37 -5.23 -7.44
C GLY A 35 6.43 -5.73 -8.43
N HIS A 36 6.87 -6.97 -8.25
CA HIS A 36 7.95 -7.60 -9.02
C HIS A 36 9.33 -6.94 -8.85
N GLY A 37 10.28 -7.20 -9.75
CA GLY A 37 11.63 -6.59 -9.73
C GLY A 37 12.80 -7.58 -9.66
N GLY A 38 13.96 -7.14 -10.13
CA GLY A 38 15.21 -7.90 -10.12
C GLY A 38 15.20 -9.07 -11.09
N GLN A 39 14.71 -8.85 -12.31
CA GLN A 39 14.74 -9.83 -13.40
C GLN A 39 16.16 -10.38 -13.68
N ARG A 40 17.19 -9.57 -13.42
CA ARG A 40 18.59 -9.99 -13.55
C ARG A 40 19.04 -11.03 -12.51
N TYR A 41 18.35 -11.12 -11.37
CA TYR A 41 18.71 -11.96 -10.23
C TYR A 41 18.16 -13.39 -10.32
N SER A 42 17.30 -13.67 -11.32
CA SER A 42 16.79 -15.02 -11.57
C SER A 42 16.44 -15.22 -13.05
N LYS A 43 17.04 -16.23 -13.67
CA LYS A 43 16.78 -16.59 -15.08
C LYS A 43 15.35 -17.03 -15.35
N SER A 44 14.63 -17.51 -14.32
CA SER A 44 13.22 -17.91 -14.46
C SER A 44 12.25 -16.74 -14.27
N TYR A 45 12.75 -15.57 -13.87
CA TYR A 45 11.90 -14.45 -13.47
C TYR A 45 11.85 -13.35 -14.53
N THR A 46 10.66 -13.14 -15.10
CA THR A 46 10.46 -12.25 -16.25
C THR A 46 10.04 -10.82 -15.88
N GLY A 47 9.78 -10.55 -14.60
CA GLY A 47 9.26 -9.26 -14.13
C GLY A 47 7.75 -9.11 -14.31
N GLY A 48 7.01 -10.22 -14.24
CA GLY A 48 5.57 -10.27 -14.45
C GLY A 48 5.19 -10.36 -15.93
N THR A 49 3.98 -9.89 -16.25
CA THR A 49 3.48 -9.85 -17.63
C THR A 49 4.21 -8.79 -18.48
N ARG A 50 3.97 -8.78 -19.79
CA ARG A 50 4.52 -7.77 -20.71
C ARG A 50 3.40 -7.16 -21.55
N GLY A 51 3.35 -5.82 -21.59
CA GLY A 51 2.38 -5.08 -22.39
C GLY A 51 2.50 -5.40 -23.88
N VAL A 52 1.37 -5.63 -24.54
CA VAL A 52 1.34 -6.00 -25.97
C VAL A 52 1.87 -4.87 -26.85
N THR A 53 1.43 -3.64 -26.60
CA THR A 53 1.83 -2.46 -27.40
C THR A 53 3.10 -1.81 -26.86
N SER A 54 3.14 -1.52 -25.55
CA SER A 54 4.27 -0.80 -24.94
C SER A 54 5.55 -1.63 -24.87
N ARG A 55 5.44 -2.96 -24.91
CA ARG A 55 6.54 -3.93 -24.68
C ARG A 55 7.21 -3.83 -23.31
N LEU A 56 6.74 -2.96 -22.43
CA LEU A 56 7.21 -2.83 -21.05
C LEU A 56 6.72 -4.02 -20.23
N THR A 57 7.56 -4.49 -19.32
CA THR A 57 7.17 -5.46 -18.29
C THR A 57 6.29 -4.81 -17.23
N GLU A 58 5.51 -5.63 -16.54
CA GLU A 58 4.74 -5.24 -15.36
C GLU A 58 5.64 -4.57 -14.31
N SER A 59 6.79 -5.18 -14.02
CA SER A 59 7.82 -4.66 -13.10
C SER A 59 8.26 -3.23 -13.45
N GLU A 60 8.45 -2.93 -14.73
CA GLU A 60 8.84 -1.58 -15.18
C GLU A 60 7.71 -0.56 -14.97
N LEU A 61 6.46 -0.94 -15.27
CA LEU A 61 5.29 -0.08 -15.07
C LEU A 61 5.04 0.15 -13.57
N ASN A 62 5.10 -0.90 -12.76
CA ASN A 62 4.95 -0.83 -11.31
C ASN A 62 6.00 0.10 -10.69
N LEU A 63 7.26 0.04 -11.15
CA LEU A 63 8.31 0.93 -10.65
C LEU A 63 8.04 2.40 -10.96
N ARG A 64 7.56 2.70 -12.17
CA ARG A 64 7.21 4.08 -12.56
C ARG A 64 6.07 4.62 -11.73
N VAL A 65 4.97 3.87 -11.62
CA VAL A 65 3.80 4.27 -10.83
C VAL A 65 4.14 4.36 -9.34
N GLY A 66 4.87 3.39 -8.79
CA GLY A 66 5.24 3.39 -7.38
C GLY A 66 6.18 4.53 -6.99
N ARG A 67 7.13 4.91 -7.84
CA ARG A 67 7.97 6.11 -7.63
C ARG A 67 7.13 7.39 -7.62
N GLU A 68 6.20 7.53 -8.56
CA GLU A 68 5.33 8.71 -8.62
C GLU A 68 4.39 8.78 -7.42
N LEU A 69 3.75 7.67 -7.06
CA LEU A 69 2.92 7.57 -5.85
C LEU A 69 3.72 7.96 -4.61
N ALA A 70 4.95 7.45 -4.46
CA ALA A 70 5.78 7.81 -3.32
C ALA A 70 6.15 9.30 -3.28
N ASN A 71 6.38 9.94 -4.44
CA ASN A 71 6.64 11.37 -4.51
C ASN A 71 5.41 12.18 -4.07
N LEU A 72 4.22 11.83 -4.57
CA LEU A 72 2.97 12.50 -4.21
C LEU A 72 2.65 12.35 -2.71
N LEU A 73 2.78 11.14 -2.16
CA LEU A 73 2.56 10.90 -0.73
C LEU A 73 3.55 11.68 0.16
N LYS A 74 4.82 11.79 -0.26
CA LYS A 74 5.82 12.63 0.43
C LYS A 74 5.47 14.12 0.36
N ALA A 75 4.95 14.58 -0.79
CA ALA A 75 4.53 15.97 -0.95
C ALA A 75 3.35 16.33 -0.02
N GLU A 76 2.49 15.36 0.28
CA GLU A 76 1.42 15.48 1.28
C GLU A 76 1.90 15.30 2.74
N GLY A 77 3.21 15.13 2.97
CA GLY A 77 3.80 15.10 4.30
C GLY A 77 4.03 13.72 4.92
N ALA A 78 3.73 12.63 4.19
CA ALA A 78 4.01 11.28 4.68
C ALA A 78 5.51 10.96 4.69
N THR A 79 5.95 10.13 5.64
CA THR A 79 7.22 9.41 5.53
C THR A 79 7.01 8.18 4.65
N VAL A 80 7.68 8.11 3.51
CA VAL A 80 7.47 7.03 2.54
C VAL A 80 8.74 6.26 2.24
N TYR A 81 8.67 4.95 2.41
CA TYR A 81 9.72 3.99 2.02
C TYR A 81 9.25 3.21 0.79
N LEU A 82 10.17 2.92 -0.13
CA LEU A 82 9.89 2.01 -1.24
C LEU A 82 10.60 0.67 -0.99
N THR A 83 9.91 -0.45 -1.18
CA THR A 83 10.55 -1.79 -1.15
C THR A 83 11.62 -1.92 -2.23
N ARG A 84 11.46 -1.19 -3.33
CA ARG A 84 12.51 -0.97 -4.33
C ARG A 84 12.32 0.37 -5.01
N ASP A 85 13.42 1.06 -5.25
CA ASP A 85 13.48 2.27 -6.07
C ASP A 85 14.17 2.02 -7.40
N ALA A 86 14.60 0.79 -7.71
CA ALA A 86 15.24 0.39 -8.97
C ALA A 86 14.85 -1.06 -9.35
N ASP A 87 15.49 -1.62 -10.37
CA ASP A 87 15.31 -3.03 -10.76
C ASP A 87 16.15 -3.96 -9.88
N HIS A 88 15.66 -4.24 -8.67
CA HIS A 88 16.28 -5.18 -7.73
C HIS A 88 15.23 -5.97 -6.93
N ARG A 89 15.73 -6.99 -6.23
CA ARG A 89 15.02 -7.77 -5.21
C ARG A 89 15.48 -7.32 -3.83
N LEU A 90 14.63 -7.48 -2.82
CA LEU A 90 15.04 -7.36 -1.42
C LEU A 90 15.75 -8.63 -0.93
N SER A 91 15.31 -9.78 -1.44
CA SER A 91 15.96 -11.07 -1.22
C SER A 91 17.30 -11.17 -1.96
N ARG A 92 18.17 -12.07 -1.48
CA ARG A 92 19.50 -12.31 -2.07
C ARG A 92 19.39 -12.93 -3.47
N GLU A 93 20.44 -12.77 -4.28
CA GLU A 93 20.52 -13.44 -5.57
C GLU A 93 20.42 -14.98 -5.41
N GLY A 94 19.62 -15.62 -6.26
CA GLY A 94 19.32 -17.05 -6.17
C GLY A 94 18.23 -17.44 -5.18
N SER A 95 17.69 -16.49 -4.39
CA SER A 95 16.53 -16.75 -3.52
C SER A 95 15.25 -17.03 -4.30
N SER A 96 14.34 -17.77 -3.68
CA SER A 96 13.04 -18.12 -4.26
C SER A 96 12.10 -16.90 -4.28
N ASN A 97 11.01 -16.98 -5.06
CA ASN A 97 9.96 -15.95 -5.03
C ASN A 97 9.24 -15.90 -3.69
N ALA A 98 9.18 -17.00 -2.93
CA ALA A 98 8.62 -16.97 -1.59
C ALA A 98 9.50 -16.13 -0.65
N ASP A 99 10.83 -16.31 -0.71
CA ASP A 99 11.77 -15.51 0.07
C ASP A 99 11.69 -14.02 -0.26
N GLU A 100 11.46 -13.67 -1.53
CA GLU A 100 11.27 -12.28 -1.94
C GLU A 100 9.97 -11.67 -1.40
N LEU A 101 8.87 -12.43 -1.42
CA LEU A 101 7.61 -11.96 -0.87
C LEU A 101 7.69 -11.82 0.65
N HIS A 102 8.43 -12.71 1.34
CA HIS A 102 8.70 -12.60 2.77
C HIS A 102 9.57 -11.38 3.09
N ALA A 103 10.64 -11.14 2.32
CA ALA A 103 11.49 -9.97 2.50
C ALA A 103 10.74 -8.63 2.35
N ARG A 104 9.67 -8.58 1.55
CA ARG A 104 8.78 -7.40 1.44
C ARG A 104 7.93 -7.19 2.68
N ILE A 105 7.50 -8.28 3.33
CA ILE A 105 6.80 -8.23 4.62
C ILE A 105 7.78 -7.77 5.71
N ASP A 106 8.98 -8.36 5.77
CA ASP A 106 10.03 -7.96 6.72
C ASP A 106 10.37 -6.47 6.56
N PHE A 107 10.42 -5.96 5.33
CA PHE A 107 10.65 -4.54 5.05
C PHE A 107 9.53 -3.65 5.61
N PHE A 108 8.26 -4.06 5.45
CA PHE A 108 7.12 -3.38 6.04
C PHE A 108 7.21 -3.36 7.57
N GLU A 109 7.45 -4.51 8.20
CA GLU A 109 7.55 -4.62 9.66
C GLU A 109 8.73 -3.81 10.22
N HIS A 110 9.89 -3.86 9.56
CA HIS A 110 11.08 -3.13 9.97
C HIS A 110 10.85 -1.61 10.10
N HIS A 111 10.01 -1.05 9.22
CA HIS A 111 9.74 0.38 9.19
C HIS A 111 8.59 0.83 10.12
N ASN A 112 7.95 -0.09 10.86
CA ASN A 112 6.80 0.18 11.72
C ASN A 112 5.73 1.04 11.03
N CYS A 113 5.47 0.78 9.74
CA CYS A 113 4.59 1.63 8.94
C CYS A 113 3.10 1.36 9.19
N HIS A 114 2.29 2.39 8.96
CA HIS A 114 0.84 2.34 9.13
C HIS A 114 0.14 1.68 7.95
N PHE A 115 0.67 1.86 6.72
CA PHE A 115 0.06 1.33 5.50
C PHE A 115 1.11 0.72 4.56
N PHE A 116 0.73 -0.37 3.91
CA PHE A 116 1.46 -1.02 2.81
C PHE A 116 0.64 -0.90 1.53
N LEU A 117 1.18 -0.21 0.52
CA LEU A 117 0.53 0.02 -0.76
C LEU A 117 1.30 -0.68 -1.87
N SER A 118 0.85 -1.85 -2.30
CA SER A 118 1.47 -2.59 -3.41
C SER A 118 0.83 -2.23 -4.75
N VAL A 119 1.68 -1.95 -5.75
CA VAL A 119 1.27 -1.49 -7.08
C VAL A 119 1.55 -2.60 -8.10
N HIS A 120 0.50 -3.00 -8.84
CA HIS A 120 0.55 -4.05 -9.85
C HIS A 120 -0.25 -3.68 -11.11
N HIS A 121 0.13 -4.25 -12.25
CA HIS A 121 -0.65 -4.19 -13.49
C HIS A 121 -1.13 -5.59 -13.85
N ASN A 122 -2.43 -5.75 -14.05
CA ASN A 122 -3.02 -7.06 -14.28
C ASN A 122 -2.76 -7.58 -15.71
N ALA A 123 -2.97 -8.88 -15.91
CA ALA A 123 -2.91 -9.53 -17.21
C ALA A 123 -4.23 -10.27 -17.49
N GLY A 124 -4.66 -10.27 -18.74
CA GLY A 124 -5.88 -10.97 -19.17
C GLY A 124 -5.94 -11.12 -20.68
N ALA A 125 -7.13 -11.48 -21.18
CA ALA A 125 -7.40 -11.47 -22.61
C ALA A 125 -7.20 -10.05 -23.19
N ALA A 126 -7.02 -9.94 -24.51
CA ALA A 126 -6.81 -8.65 -25.17
C ALA A 126 -7.96 -7.63 -24.96
N THR A 127 -9.16 -8.12 -24.63
CA THR A 127 -10.34 -7.31 -24.31
C THR A 127 -10.46 -6.94 -22.83
N ALA A 128 -9.62 -7.50 -21.96
CA ALA A 128 -9.63 -7.20 -20.54
C ALA A 128 -9.13 -5.78 -20.29
N THR A 129 -9.93 -4.98 -19.58
CA THR A 129 -9.63 -3.59 -19.23
C THR A 129 -10.21 -3.28 -17.84
N GLY A 130 -9.79 -2.14 -17.27
CA GLY A 130 -10.29 -1.66 -15.99
C GLY A 130 -9.31 -1.83 -14.84
N HIS A 131 -9.78 -1.47 -13.65
CA HIS A 131 -8.99 -1.42 -12.43
C HIS A 131 -9.75 -2.02 -11.25
N THR A 132 -9.01 -2.47 -10.25
CA THR A 132 -9.55 -2.96 -8.97
C THR A 132 -8.51 -2.69 -7.88
N ALA A 133 -8.97 -2.67 -6.63
CA ALA A 133 -8.11 -2.68 -5.47
C ALA A 133 -8.30 -3.97 -4.67
N LEU A 134 -7.19 -4.46 -4.13
CA LEU A 134 -7.14 -5.63 -3.25
C LEU A 134 -6.85 -5.16 -1.83
N TYR A 135 -7.41 -5.85 -0.84
CA TYR A 135 -7.24 -5.51 0.56
C TYR A 135 -7.00 -6.75 1.43
N LYS A 136 -6.50 -6.53 2.65
CA LYS A 136 -6.02 -7.58 3.57
C LYS A 136 -7.08 -8.68 3.76
N HIS A 137 -6.63 -9.92 3.63
CA HIS A 137 -7.42 -11.10 3.95
C HIS A 137 -7.19 -11.52 5.40
N ASN A 138 -8.18 -12.16 6.02
CA ASN A 138 -8.09 -12.69 7.40
C ASN A 138 -7.83 -11.68 8.53
N ALA A 139 -8.12 -10.40 8.35
CA ALA A 139 -8.19 -9.48 9.49
C ALA A 139 -9.49 -9.71 10.28
N ALA A 140 -9.41 -9.67 11.61
CA ALA A 140 -10.57 -9.77 12.50
C ALA A 140 -11.51 -8.56 12.35
N ASP A 141 -10.92 -7.39 12.08
CA ASP A 141 -11.59 -6.18 11.62
C ASP A 141 -10.91 -5.71 10.33
N ASP A 142 -11.62 -5.76 9.21
CA ASP A 142 -11.15 -5.33 7.90
C ASP A 142 -11.76 -4.01 7.42
N THR A 143 -12.51 -3.32 8.27
CA THR A 143 -13.26 -2.10 7.92
C THR A 143 -12.35 -1.03 7.29
N LEU A 144 -11.19 -0.77 7.91
CA LEU A 144 -10.23 0.22 7.41
C LEU A 144 -9.59 -0.22 6.09
N TYR A 145 -9.25 -1.50 5.94
CA TYR A 145 -8.63 -2.01 4.72
C TYR A 145 -9.60 -1.97 3.53
N GLU A 146 -10.86 -2.34 3.77
CA GLU A 146 -11.90 -2.27 2.75
C GLU A 146 -12.21 -0.81 2.37
N ALA A 147 -12.33 0.09 3.35
CA ALA A 147 -12.57 1.51 3.09
C ALA A 147 -11.44 2.12 2.26
N LEU A 148 -10.18 1.90 2.63
CA LEU A 148 -9.04 2.41 1.87
C LEU A 148 -9.00 1.85 0.44
N ALA A 149 -9.23 0.55 0.27
CA ALA A 149 -9.26 -0.05 -1.06
C ALA A 149 -10.43 0.47 -1.91
N ARG A 150 -11.58 0.72 -1.29
CA ARG A 150 -12.74 1.35 -1.94
C ARG A 150 -12.40 2.75 -2.41
N ASP A 151 -11.85 3.59 -1.54
CA ASP A 151 -11.51 4.98 -1.84
C ASP A 151 -10.49 5.06 -2.99
N VAL A 152 -9.46 4.20 -2.97
CA VAL A 152 -8.49 4.12 -4.07
C VAL A 152 -9.14 3.67 -5.38
N ASN A 153 -10.00 2.65 -5.34
CA ASN A 153 -10.66 2.12 -6.54
C ASN A 153 -11.67 3.12 -7.14
N ASP A 154 -12.35 3.87 -6.29
CA ASP A 154 -13.27 4.94 -6.67
C ASP A 154 -12.50 6.13 -7.26
N ALA A 155 -11.37 6.54 -6.67
CA ALA A 155 -10.53 7.62 -7.19
C ALA A 155 -9.93 7.32 -8.57
N LEU A 156 -9.74 6.05 -8.90
CA LEU A 156 -9.27 5.62 -10.22
C LEU A 156 -10.37 5.65 -11.29
N GLU A 157 -11.65 5.71 -10.90
CA GLU A 157 -12.77 5.74 -11.85
C GLU A 157 -12.74 7.02 -12.69
N GLY A 158 -12.63 6.86 -14.01
CA GLY A 158 -12.49 7.99 -14.94
C GLY A 158 -11.07 8.58 -15.02
N ALA A 159 -10.20 8.31 -14.04
CA ALA A 159 -8.79 8.68 -14.08
C ALA A 159 -7.94 7.70 -14.91
N VAL A 160 -8.33 6.42 -14.96
CA VAL A 160 -7.70 5.40 -15.81
C VAL A 160 -8.70 4.77 -16.80
N PRO A 161 -8.24 4.26 -17.97
CA PRO A 161 -9.14 3.64 -18.94
C PRO A 161 -9.76 2.32 -18.45
N GLY A 162 -11.03 2.14 -18.77
CA GLY A 162 -11.78 0.90 -18.51
C GLY A 162 -12.70 0.98 -17.30
N PRO A 163 -13.46 -0.09 -17.02
CA PRO A 163 -14.43 -0.10 -15.94
C PRO A 163 -13.77 -0.23 -14.55
N LYS A 164 -14.40 0.37 -13.54
CA LYS A 164 -14.14 0.05 -12.14
C LYS A 164 -14.67 -1.36 -11.83
N LEU A 165 -13.77 -2.28 -11.48
CA LEU A 165 -14.11 -3.65 -11.11
C LEU A 165 -14.33 -3.78 -9.60
N LYS A 166 -14.96 -4.89 -9.19
CA LYS A 166 -15.24 -5.16 -7.77
C LYS A 166 -13.93 -5.26 -6.97
N LEU A 167 -13.97 -4.80 -5.72
CA LEU A 167 -12.90 -5.04 -4.76
C LEU A 167 -12.71 -6.53 -4.54
N ILE A 168 -11.47 -6.92 -4.27
CA ILE A 168 -11.10 -8.31 -4.05
C ILE A 168 -10.43 -8.43 -2.69
N LYS A 169 -10.98 -9.26 -1.81
CA LYS A 169 -10.28 -9.65 -0.57
C LYS A 169 -9.12 -10.55 -0.96
N GLY A 170 -7.89 -10.04 -0.85
CA GLY A 170 -6.73 -10.59 -1.55
C GLY A 170 -6.06 -11.73 -0.78
N SER A 171 -5.93 -12.90 -1.40
CA SER A 171 -5.21 -14.06 -0.82
C SER A 171 -3.72 -14.11 -1.22
N TYR A 172 -3.20 -13.05 -1.85
CA TYR A 172 -1.78 -12.89 -2.16
C TYR A 172 -0.95 -12.87 -0.88
N HIS A 173 0.28 -13.38 -0.92
CA HIS A 173 1.13 -13.56 0.26
C HIS A 173 1.24 -12.29 1.10
N ILE A 174 1.58 -11.16 0.47
CA ILE A 174 1.71 -9.83 1.10
C ILE A 174 0.41 -9.27 1.71
N LEU A 175 -0.75 -9.82 1.36
CA LEU A 175 -2.06 -9.39 1.89
C LEU A 175 -2.65 -10.41 2.87
N ARG A 176 -2.04 -11.57 3.05
CA ARG A 176 -2.53 -12.65 3.92
C ARG A 176 -1.72 -12.76 5.20
N GLU A 177 -0.40 -12.65 5.08
CA GLU A 177 0.50 -12.53 6.23
C GLU A 177 0.41 -11.08 6.76
#